data_AF-A0A9D1TGJ7-F1
#
_entry.id   AF-A0A9D1TGJ7-F1
#
_cell.length_a   1.000
_cell.length_b   1.000
_cell.length_c   1.000
_cell.angle_alpha   90.00
_cell.angle_beta   90.00
_cell.angle_gamma   90.00
#
_symmetry.space_group_name_H-M   'P 1'
#
loop_
_entity.id
_entity.type
_entity.pdbx_description
1 polymer ?
#
loop_
_entity_poly.entity_id
_entity_poly.type
_entity_poly.pdbx_seq_one_letter_code
_entity_poly.pdbx_strand_id
1 'polypeptide(L)'
;MKFHVLTLFPEMIENAVHTSITGRAAKKGTISLNTVNIRDFSVNKHMRVDDYPYGGGAGMVMEPEPVYRAWKSVADLRENKGKKPRCIYLTPQGKVLNQTLVEELAMEEELILLCGHYEGIDERVLEEVVTDYVSIGDYVLTGGELAACVLIDAVSRFVPGVLSNEESSQFESIQDNLLEYPHYTRPEVWKNRQVPEVLLKGDHKKIQAWRMEQSLERTRQRRPDLLEKNRPVTTVFFSPTGGTRRAAEIFTEYLTQNPRYMDLTRRKLRKKKHRFSSGELLIAAAPVYGGQLPVVEEPLFSNLQGEGTPCVIMAAYGNRHYDDTLAQMKKRLEEQGFICIGAIAPVIPHIYSPVLGKDRPDEQDRQILKRFAVEIKKRLEKGRTEGFVSVWVPGNPEPEPKQMKPVEKTFDSTLCTNCQACVQKCPVNAISQETLEIREDRCLNCMSCVKVCKRGARGYDCSQVRQYLEANYSVPRKIEVF
;
A
#
# COMPACT_ATOMS: atom_id res chain seq x y z
N MET A 1 -6.89 3.86 -17.25
CA MET A 1 -7.70 4.89 -16.55
C MET A 1 -8.39 5.76 -17.59
N LYS A 2 -9.71 5.93 -17.53
CA LYS A 2 -10.45 6.83 -18.43
C LYS A 2 -10.99 8.03 -17.65
N PHE A 3 -10.69 9.24 -18.10
CA PHE A 3 -11.24 10.47 -17.53
C PHE A 3 -12.35 11.00 -18.43
N HIS A 4 -13.50 11.28 -17.83
CA HIS A 4 -14.60 11.98 -18.47
C HIS A 4 -14.76 13.34 -17.80
N VAL A 5 -14.77 14.42 -18.56
CA VAL A 5 -14.89 15.78 -17.99
C VAL A 5 -16.12 16.45 -18.55
N LEU A 6 -17.11 16.67 -17.69
CA LEU A 6 -18.32 17.42 -18.00
C LEU A 6 -18.02 18.90 -17.75
N THR A 7 -17.99 19.70 -18.81
CA THR A 7 -17.51 21.09 -18.74
C THR A 7 -18.22 21.97 -19.78
N LEU A 8 -18.14 23.29 -19.58
CA LEU A 8 -18.49 24.28 -20.58
C LEU A 8 -17.31 24.64 -21.49
N PHE A 9 -16.08 24.25 -21.16
CA PHE A 9 -14.88 24.63 -21.90
C PHE A 9 -13.97 23.42 -22.18
N PRO A 10 -14.41 22.47 -23.03
CA PRO A 10 -13.62 21.28 -23.40
C PRO A 10 -12.16 21.57 -23.78
N GLU A 11 -11.95 22.61 -24.58
CA GLU A 11 -10.64 23.00 -25.11
C GLU A 11 -9.61 23.31 -24.02
N MET A 12 -10.04 23.88 -22.88
CA MET A 12 -9.15 24.15 -21.74
C MET A 12 -8.58 22.85 -21.16
N ILE A 13 -9.40 21.81 -21.07
CA ILE A 13 -9.01 20.51 -20.53
C ILE A 13 -8.13 19.76 -21.54
N GLU A 14 -8.56 19.70 -22.79
CA GLU A 14 -7.84 19.01 -23.86
C GLU A 14 -6.41 19.55 -24.02
N ASN A 15 -6.25 20.88 -24.05
CA ASN A 15 -4.94 21.52 -24.18
C ASN A 15 -4.02 21.21 -23.00
N ALA A 16 -4.56 21.19 -21.77
CA ALA A 16 -3.78 20.85 -20.58
C ALA A 16 -3.37 19.37 -20.55
N VAL A 17 -4.31 18.46 -20.80
CA VAL A 17 -4.09 17.01 -20.68
C VAL A 17 -3.26 16.44 -21.83
N HIS A 18 -3.33 17.01 -23.04
CA HIS A 18 -2.55 16.55 -24.18
C HIS A 18 -1.11 17.09 -24.24
N THR A 19 -0.68 17.79 -23.19
CA THR A 19 0.68 18.34 -23.07
C THR A 19 1.56 17.50 -22.13
N SER A 20 2.88 17.53 -22.31
CA SER A 20 3.86 16.92 -21.39
C SER A 20 3.62 15.41 -21.09
N ILE A 21 3.72 14.99 -19.81
CA ILE A 21 3.63 13.58 -19.36
C ILE A 21 2.24 13.00 -19.62
N THR A 22 1.18 13.72 -19.25
CA THR A 22 -0.22 13.32 -19.49
C THR A 22 -0.48 13.19 -20.99
N GLY A 23 0.06 14.07 -21.83
CA GLY A 23 -0.03 13.96 -23.28
C GLY A 23 0.67 12.72 -23.85
N ARG A 24 1.86 12.38 -23.32
CA ARG A 24 2.56 11.13 -23.69
C ARG A 24 1.77 9.90 -23.24
N ALA A 25 1.18 9.93 -22.05
CA ALA A 25 0.34 8.86 -21.52
C ALA A 25 -0.93 8.65 -22.37
N ALA A 26 -1.59 9.73 -22.77
CA ALA A 26 -2.75 9.70 -23.65
C ALA A 26 -2.39 9.08 -25.02
N LYS A 27 -1.27 9.50 -25.63
CA LYS A 27 -0.79 8.93 -26.90
C LYS A 27 -0.44 7.44 -26.81
N LYS A 28 -0.01 6.96 -25.64
CA LYS A 28 0.25 5.53 -25.39
C LYS A 28 -1.01 4.73 -25.04
N GLY A 29 -2.13 5.40 -24.78
CA GLY A 29 -3.37 4.76 -24.34
C GLY A 29 -3.36 4.29 -22.88
N THR A 30 -2.39 4.71 -22.06
CA THR A 30 -2.36 4.36 -20.61
C THR A 30 -3.43 5.14 -19.83
N ILE A 31 -3.72 6.36 -20.30
CA ILE A 31 -4.88 7.16 -19.89
C ILE A 31 -5.68 7.56 -21.14
N SER A 32 -6.97 7.86 -20.98
CA SER A 32 -7.78 8.50 -22.02
C SER A 32 -8.59 9.65 -21.44
N LEU A 33 -8.92 10.60 -22.30
CA LEU A 33 -9.76 11.77 -21.96
C LEU A 33 -10.96 11.80 -22.90
N ASN A 34 -12.14 12.00 -22.33
CA ASN A 34 -13.37 12.32 -23.04
C ASN A 34 -13.97 13.58 -22.42
N THR A 35 -13.93 14.69 -23.15
CA THR A 35 -14.54 15.96 -22.78
C THR A 35 -15.98 16.01 -23.32
N VAL A 36 -16.92 16.36 -22.45
CA VAL A 36 -18.34 16.43 -22.77
C VAL A 36 -18.81 17.85 -22.53
N ASN A 37 -19.18 18.54 -23.60
CA ASN A 37 -19.70 19.90 -23.50
C ASN A 37 -21.15 19.84 -23.00
N ILE A 38 -21.40 20.38 -21.80
CA ILE A 38 -22.73 20.35 -21.19
C ILE A 38 -23.76 21.12 -22.05
N ARG A 39 -23.31 22.09 -22.85
CA ARG A 39 -24.19 22.85 -23.76
C ARG A 39 -24.88 21.97 -24.79
N ASP A 40 -24.24 20.88 -25.23
CA ASP A 40 -24.78 19.95 -26.22
C ASP A 40 -26.05 19.23 -25.73
N PHE A 41 -26.31 19.29 -24.42
CA PHE A 41 -27.46 18.68 -23.77
C PHE A 41 -28.51 19.69 -23.32
N SER A 42 -28.36 20.96 -23.69
CA SER A 42 -29.36 21.99 -23.44
C SER A 42 -30.70 21.63 -24.10
N VAL A 43 -31.78 21.92 -23.41
CA VAL A 43 -33.16 21.75 -23.91
C VAL A 43 -33.68 22.96 -24.67
N ASN A 44 -32.96 24.08 -24.64
CA ASN A 44 -33.37 25.32 -25.27
C ASN A 44 -32.62 25.57 -26.59
N LYS A 45 -33.26 26.28 -27.51
CA LYS A 45 -32.72 26.58 -28.86
C LYS A 45 -31.46 27.47 -28.83
N HIS A 46 -31.15 28.07 -27.69
CA HIS A 46 -30.02 28.98 -27.51
C HIS A 46 -28.82 28.32 -26.84
N MET A 47 -28.88 27.01 -26.59
CA MET A 47 -27.81 26.24 -25.93
C MET A 47 -27.42 26.79 -24.54
N ARG A 48 -28.35 27.46 -23.87
CA ARG A 48 -28.20 28.01 -22.52
C ARG A 48 -28.33 26.87 -21.51
N VAL A 49 -27.51 26.91 -20.47
CA VAL A 49 -27.35 25.83 -19.49
C VAL A 49 -27.44 26.34 -18.06
N ASP A 50 -27.90 27.58 -17.88
CA ASP A 50 -27.90 28.31 -16.63
C ASP A 50 -29.12 29.22 -16.56
N ASP A 51 -29.65 29.44 -15.37
CA ASP A 51 -30.72 30.41 -15.11
C ASP A 51 -30.54 31.15 -13.78
N TYR A 52 -31.38 32.15 -13.54
CA TYR A 52 -31.35 32.90 -12.29
C TYR A 52 -31.68 32.00 -11.10
N PRO A 53 -30.99 32.15 -9.96
CA PRO A 53 -31.28 31.37 -8.77
C PRO A 53 -32.67 31.69 -8.19
N TYR A 54 -33.40 30.65 -7.80
CA TYR A 54 -34.55 30.83 -6.90
C TYR A 54 -34.09 31.41 -5.56
N GLY A 55 -34.89 32.32 -4.98
CA GLY A 55 -34.53 33.07 -3.76
C GLY A 55 -33.85 34.41 -4.01
N GLY A 56 -33.53 34.75 -5.26
CA GLY A 56 -32.82 35.97 -5.62
C GLY A 56 -31.31 35.87 -5.37
N GLY A 57 -30.57 36.92 -5.76
CA GLY A 57 -29.11 36.94 -5.71
C GLY A 57 -28.51 37.41 -7.04
N ALA A 58 -27.22 37.74 -7.02
CA ALA A 58 -26.46 38.01 -8.24
C ALA A 58 -25.96 36.68 -8.83
N GLY A 59 -25.71 36.67 -10.15
CA GLY A 59 -25.14 35.52 -10.84
C GLY A 59 -26.18 34.54 -11.39
N MET A 60 -25.67 33.42 -11.90
CA MET A 60 -26.42 32.37 -12.60
C MET A 60 -26.12 31.02 -11.95
N VAL A 61 -27.06 30.07 -12.02
CA VAL A 61 -26.88 28.69 -11.55
C VAL A 61 -27.09 27.75 -12.72
N MET A 62 -26.21 26.76 -12.88
CA MET A 62 -26.34 25.77 -13.96
C MET A 62 -27.59 24.91 -13.75
N GLU A 63 -28.37 24.75 -14.81
CA GLU A 63 -29.63 24.01 -14.82
C GLU A 63 -29.39 22.50 -14.58
N PRO A 64 -30.30 21.80 -13.89
CA PRO A 64 -30.12 20.38 -13.55
C PRO A 64 -30.18 19.46 -14.78
N GLU A 65 -31.07 19.72 -15.74
CA GLU A 65 -31.35 18.80 -16.84
C GLU A 65 -30.18 18.64 -17.83
N PRO A 66 -29.51 19.71 -18.31
CA PRO A 66 -28.34 19.57 -19.18
C PRO A 66 -27.19 18.82 -18.49
N VAL A 67 -26.96 19.07 -17.20
CA VAL A 67 -25.94 18.39 -16.40
C VAL A 67 -26.26 16.90 -16.26
N TYR A 68 -27.49 16.56 -15.91
CA TYR A 68 -27.93 15.17 -15.77
C TYR A 68 -27.79 14.41 -17.09
N ARG A 69 -28.21 15.00 -18.21
CA ARG A 69 -28.09 14.39 -19.55
C ARG A 69 -26.63 14.20 -19.98
N ALA A 70 -25.77 15.18 -19.73
CA ALA A 70 -24.33 15.06 -20.00
C ALA A 70 -23.73 13.91 -19.19
N TRP A 71 -24.01 13.84 -17.89
CA TRP A 71 -23.59 12.73 -17.03
C TRP A 71 -24.11 11.38 -17.52
N LYS A 72 -25.41 11.31 -17.86
CA LYS A 72 -26.06 10.09 -18.35
C LYS A 72 -25.46 9.60 -19.66
N SER A 73 -25.11 10.51 -20.57
CA SER A 73 -24.46 10.16 -21.84
C SER A 73 -23.13 9.42 -21.63
N VAL A 74 -22.37 9.80 -20.60
CA VAL A 74 -21.15 9.10 -20.21
C VAL A 74 -21.48 7.80 -19.50
N ALA A 75 -22.39 7.84 -18.52
CA ALA A 75 -22.76 6.67 -17.71
C ALA A 75 -23.27 5.50 -18.57
N ASP A 76 -24.05 5.80 -19.62
CA ASP A 76 -24.63 4.80 -20.53
C ASP A 76 -23.60 4.17 -21.48
N LEU A 77 -22.51 4.87 -21.81
CA LEU A 77 -21.41 4.39 -22.67
C LEU A 77 -20.44 3.44 -21.96
N ARG A 78 -20.58 3.26 -20.65
CA ARG A 78 -19.62 2.49 -19.85
C ARG A 78 -19.76 1.00 -20.09
N GLU A 79 -18.62 0.35 -20.27
CA GLU A 79 -18.50 -1.10 -20.45
C GLU A 79 -18.92 -1.85 -19.18
N ASN A 80 -18.66 -1.28 -18.01
CA ASN A 80 -18.94 -1.88 -16.71
C ASN A 80 -20.24 -1.32 -16.09
N LYS A 81 -21.39 -1.80 -16.58
CA LYS A 81 -22.72 -1.40 -16.08
C LYS A 81 -23.01 -1.81 -14.63
N GLY A 82 -22.17 -2.67 -14.03
CA GLY A 82 -22.37 -3.19 -12.67
C GLY A 82 -21.92 -2.26 -11.53
N LYS A 83 -21.16 -1.20 -11.83
CA LYS A 83 -20.65 -0.24 -10.81
C LYS A 83 -20.98 1.19 -11.25
N LYS A 84 -21.67 1.99 -10.42
CA LYS A 84 -21.91 3.43 -10.69
C LYS A 84 -20.55 4.13 -10.86
N PRO A 85 -20.36 4.99 -11.89
CA PRO A 85 -19.10 5.70 -12.04
C PRO A 85 -18.91 6.66 -10.87
N ARG A 86 -17.68 6.81 -10.40
CA ARG A 86 -17.34 7.83 -9.41
C ARG A 86 -17.41 9.19 -10.10
N CYS A 87 -18.37 10.02 -9.71
CA CYS A 87 -18.62 11.34 -10.27
C CYS A 87 -18.21 12.39 -9.25
N ILE A 88 -17.15 13.13 -9.56
CA ILE A 88 -16.50 14.07 -8.67
C ILE A 88 -16.90 15.47 -9.06
N TYR A 89 -17.63 16.17 -8.18
CA TYR A 89 -17.88 17.59 -8.33
C TYR A 89 -16.72 18.39 -7.75
N LEU A 90 -16.16 19.27 -8.56
CA LEU A 90 -15.03 20.12 -8.20
C LEU A 90 -15.54 21.43 -7.62
N THR A 91 -15.45 21.56 -6.30
CA THR A 91 -16.06 22.66 -5.55
C THR A 91 -15.22 23.03 -4.32
N PRO A 92 -15.14 24.32 -3.94
CA PRO A 92 -14.48 24.73 -2.70
C PRO A 92 -15.16 24.16 -1.44
N GLN A 93 -16.40 23.69 -1.53
CA GLN A 93 -17.14 23.07 -0.41
C GLN A 93 -16.72 21.61 -0.14
N GLY A 94 -15.96 21.02 -1.05
CA GLY A 94 -15.56 19.61 -0.99
C GLY A 94 -14.42 19.34 -0.02
N LYS A 95 -14.12 18.05 0.17
CA LYS A 95 -12.91 17.62 0.88
C LYS A 95 -11.69 18.13 0.13
N VAL A 96 -10.76 18.78 0.83
CA VAL A 96 -9.49 19.23 0.23
C VAL A 96 -8.70 18.02 -0.28
N LEU A 97 -8.30 18.09 -1.55
CA LEU A 97 -7.53 17.08 -2.24
C LEU A 97 -6.21 16.84 -1.50
N ASN A 98 -5.99 15.58 -1.12
CA ASN A 98 -4.77 15.13 -0.46
C ASN A 98 -4.19 13.91 -1.18
N GLN A 99 -2.96 13.55 -0.81
CA GLN A 99 -2.22 12.47 -1.48
C GLN A 99 -2.94 11.11 -1.34
N THR A 100 -3.54 10.82 -0.19
CA THR A 100 -4.32 9.59 0.05
C THR A 100 -5.52 9.50 -0.90
N LEU A 101 -6.26 10.59 -1.10
CA LEU A 101 -7.38 10.65 -2.04
C LEU A 101 -6.90 10.50 -3.50
N VAL A 102 -5.75 11.08 -3.87
CA VAL A 102 -5.16 10.89 -5.21
C VAL A 102 -4.84 9.41 -5.46
N GLU A 103 -4.20 8.74 -4.51
CA GLU A 103 -3.89 7.31 -4.61
C GLU A 103 -5.14 6.43 -4.69
N GLU A 104 -6.20 6.80 -3.95
CA GLU A 104 -7.50 6.16 -4.00
C GLU A 104 -8.15 6.30 -5.37
N LEU A 105 -8.22 7.53 -5.90
CA LEU A 105 -8.82 7.80 -7.21
C LEU A 105 -8.06 7.11 -8.34
N ALA A 106 -6.73 6.95 -8.21
CA ALA A 106 -5.91 6.23 -9.18
C ALA A 106 -6.20 4.73 -9.28
N MET A 107 -6.96 4.17 -8.33
CA MET A 107 -7.36 2.75 -8.32
C MET A 107 -8.65 2.48 -9.10
N GLU A 108 -9.38 3.53 -9.48
CA GLU A 108 -10.56 3.41 -10.32
C GLU A 108 -10.17 3.13 -11.78
N GLU A 109 -11.07 2.51 -12.53
CA GLU A 109 -10.87 2.29 -13.96
C GLU A 109 -11.23 3.55 -14.75
N GLU A 110 -12.24 4.28 -14.26
CA GLU A 110 -12.86 5.43 -14.91
C GLU A 110 -13.31 6.45 -13.86
N LEU A 111 -13.14 7.75 -14.14
CA LEU A 111 -13.61 8.86 -13.30
C LEU A 111 -14.40 9.86 -14.15
N ILE A 112 -15.52 10.36 -13.61
CA ILE A 112 -16.25 11.50 -14.16
C ILE A 112 -15.93 12.73 -13.31
N LEU A 113 -15.50 13.82 -13.93
CA LEU A 113 -15.21 15.10 -13.29
C LEU A 113 -16.24 16.12 -13.77
N LEU A 114 -17.03 16.65 -12.85
CA LEU A 114 -18.04 17.67 -13.11
C LEU A 114 -17.47 19.05 -12.78
N CYS A 115 -17.32 19.89 -13.80
CA CYS A 115 -16.86 21.27 -13.65
C CYS A 115 -18.07 22.19 -13.48
N GLY A 116 -18.19 22.82 -12.31
CA GLY A 116 -19.14 23.90 -12.09
C GLY A 116 -18.65 25.23 -12.68
N HIS A 117 -19.60 26.12 -12.95
CA HIS A 117 -19.35 27.49 -13.36
C HIS A 117 -20.41 28.41 -12.74
N TYR A 118 -20.24 29.72 -12.88
CA TYR A 118 -21.14 30.73 -12.31
C TYR A 118 -21.19 30.60 -10.77
N GLU A 119 -22.38 30.69 -10.15
CA GLU A 119 -22.54 30.47 -8.71
C GLU A 119 -22.48 28.99 -8.32
N GLY A 120 -22.59 28.08 -9.30
CA GLY A 120 -22.57 26.64 -9.09
C GLY A 120 -23.61 25.91 -9.94
N ILE A 121 -23.95 24.71 -9.48
CA ILE A 121 -24.87 23.79 -10.14
C ILE A 121 -26.07 23.58 -9.21
N ASP A 122 -27.26 23.43 -9.77
CA ASP A 122 -28.47 23.09 -9.01
C ASP A 122 -28.25 21.86 -8.11
N GLU A 123 -28.51 22.02 -6.81
CA GLU A 123 -28.21 21.01 -5.79
C GLU A 123 -28.87 19.65 -6.08
N ARG A 124 -30.06 19.65 -6.70
CA ARG A 124 -30.83 18.41 -6.95
C ARG A 124 -30.12 17.46 -7.90
N VAL A 125 -29.44 17.99 -8.93
CA VAL A 125 -28.67 17.13 -9.83
C VAL A 125 -27.39 16.65 -9.17
N LEU A 126 -26.80 17.46 -8.27
CA LEU A 126 -25.61 17.06 -7.52
C LEU A 126 -25.94 15.85 -6.62
N GLU A 127 -27.04 15.92 -5.85
CA GLU A 127 -27.51 14.81 -5.00
C GLU A 127 -27.78 13.51 -5.79
N GLU A 128 -28.22 13.63 -7.04
CA GLU A 128 -28.52 12.48 -7.91
C GLU A 128 -27.23 11.82 -8.49
N VAL A 129 -26.29 12.63 -9.00
CA VAL A 129 -25.19 12.11 -9.84
C VAL A 129 -23.84 12.08 -9.15
N VAL A 130 -23.58 12.97 -8.18
CA VAL A 130 -22.26 13.17 -7.57
C VAL A 130 -22.03 12.16 -6.46
N THR A 131 -20.84 11.57 -6.44
CA THR A 131 -20.40 10.67 -5.37
C THR A 131 -19.41 11.33 -4.42
N ASP A 132 -18.67 12.32 -4.91
CA ASP A 132 -17.60 12.97 -4.16
C ASP A 132 -17.55 14.48 -4.46
N TYR A 133 -17.39 15.27 -3.41
CA TYR A 133 -17.15 16.71 -3.51
C TYR A 133 -15.69 16.96 -3.17
N VAL A 134 -14.92 17.54 -4.10
CA VAL A 134 -13.47 17.73 -3.94
C VAL A 134 -13.08 19.18 -4.18
N SER A 135 -12.34 19.74 -3.22
CA SER A 135 -11.70 21.05 -3.33
C SER A 135 -10.21 20.87 -3.63
N ILE A 136 -9.60 21.76 -4.42
CA ILE A 136 -8.14 21.80 -4.60
C ILE A 136 -7.44 22.80 -3.66
N GLY A 137 -8.19 23.45 -2.76
CA GLY A 137 -7.68 24.32 -1.73
C GLY A 137 -8.65 25.44 -1.32
N ASP A 138 -8.26 26.20 -0.29
CA ASP A 138 -9.12 27.19 0.35
C ASP A 138 -9.06 28.54 -0.39
N TYR A 139 -9.55 28.55 -1.62
CA TYR A 139 -9.66 29.70 -2.51
C TYR A 139 -10.75 29.48 -3.57
N VAL A 140 -11.18 30.55 -4.23
CA VAL A 140 -12.26 30.50 -5.23
C VAL A 140 -11.69 30.66 -6.65
N LEU A 141 -12.15 29.81 -7.57
CA LEU A 141 -11.85 29.87 -9.00
C LEU A 141 -13.11 30.23 -9.79
N THR A 142 -12.94 30.62 -11.05
CA THR A 142 -14.06 30.96 -11.95
C THR A 142 -14.85 29.74 -12.42
N GLY A 143 -14.25 28.55 -12.35
CA GLY A 143 -14.86 27.28 -12.76
C GLY A 143 -14.03 26.07 -12.33
N GLY A 144 -14.59 24.89 -12.51
CA GLY A 144 -13.97 23.62 -12.10
C GLY A 144 -12.83 23.12 -13.01
N GLU A 145 -12.62 23.74 -14.19
CA GLU A 145 -11.72 23.20 -15.22
C GLU A 145 -10.26 23.08 -14.76
N LEU A 146 -9.75 24.09 -14.07
CA LEU A 146 -8.38 24.03 -13.53
C LEU A 146 -8.24 22.96 -12.44
N ALA A 147 -9.27 22.79 -11.61
CA ALA A 147 -9.31 21.74 -10.60
C ALA A 147 -9.36 20.35 -11.24
N ALA A 148 -10.05 20.20 -12.38
CA ALA A 148 -10.09 18.95 -13.13
C ALA A 148 -8.70 18.62 -13.67
N CYS A 149 -8.01 19.59 -14.27
CA CYS A 149 -6.65 19.43 -14.76
C CYS A 149 -5.67 19.04 -13.64
N VAL A 150 -5.75 19.70 -12.46
CA VAL A 150 -4.93 19.36 -11.28
C VAL A 150 -5.18 17.92 -10.83
N LEU A 151 -6.45 17.52 -10.73
CA LEU A 151 -6.81 16.16 -10.32
C LEU A 151 -6.34 15.13 -11.35
N ILE A 152 -6.57 15.35 -12.65
CA ILE A 152 -6.12 14.46 -13.72
C ILE A 152 -4.61 14.30 -13.69
N ASP A 153 -3.84 15.38 -13.56
CA ASP A 153 -2.38 15.31 -13.51
C ASP A 153 -1.92 14.51 -12.29
N ALA A 154 -2.41 14.85 -11.09
CA ALA A 154 -2.03 14.18 -9.85
C ALA A 154 -2.37 12.67 -9.89
N VAL A 155 -3.58 12.31 -10.33
CA VAL A 155 -4.03 10.91 -10.42
C VAL A 155 -3.26 10.15 -11.50
N SER A 156 -3.02 10.76 -12.66
CA SER A 156 -2.33 10.11 -13.79
C SER A 156 -0.94 9.61 -13.41
N ARG A 157 -0.23 10.30 -12.52
CA ARG A 157 1.10 9.90 -12.04
C ARG A 157 1.12 8.54 -11.33
N PHE A 158 -0.01 8.13 -10.75
CA PHE A 158 -0.17 6.84 -10.05
C PHE A 158 -0.74 5.73 -10.94
N VAL A 159 -1.11 6.04 -12.18
CA VAL A 159 -1.58 5.07 -13.17
C VAL A 159 -0.36 4.32 -13.74
N PRO A 160 -0.34 2.97 -13.68
CA PRO A 160 0.75 2.18 -14.23
C PRO A 160 1.05 2.51 -15.70
N GLY A 161 2.33 2.67 -16.03
CA GLY A 161 2.81 2.97 -17.38
C GLY A 161 2.88 4.46 -17.74
N VAL A 162 2.39 5.38 -16.90
CA VAL A 162 2.49 6.83 -17.13
C VAL A 162 3.91 7.35 -16.88
N LEU A 163 4.48 7.05 -15.71
CA LEU A 163 5.87 7.38 -15.37
C LEU A 163 6.79 6.22 -15.74
N SER A 164 7.98 6.52 -16.28
CA SER A 164 8.91 5.50 -16.81
C SER A 164 9.70 4.77 -15.72
N ASN A 165 9.84 5.37 -14.53
CA ASN A 165 10.58 4.79 -13.43
C ASN A 165 9.65 4.70 -12.21
N GLU A 166 9.39 3.48 -11.73
CA GLU A 166 8.63 3.28 -10.49
C GLU A 166 9.30 3.97 -9.29
N GLU A 167 10.63 4.13 -9.31
CA GLU A 167 11.36 4.89 -8.28
C GLU A 167 11.02 6.40 -8.27
N SER A 168 10.65 7.00 -9.41
CA SER A 168 10.38 8.45 -9.45
C SER A 168 9.06 8.85 -8.81
N SER A 169 8.08 7.95 -8.71
CA SER A 169 6.87 8.18 -7.91
C SER A 169 7.03 7.77 -6.44
N GLN A 170 8.11 7.06 -6.11
CA GLN A 170 8.40 6.53 -4.78
C GLN A 170 9.24 7.45 -3.90
N PHE A 171 9.75 8.58 -4.39
CA PHE A 171 10.48 9.59 -3.59
C PHE A 171 10.01 10.97 -3.99
N GLU A 172 9.07 11.53 -3.25
CA GLU A 172 8.37 12.77 -3.58
C GLU A 172 7.90 13.48 -2.31
N SER A 173 7.68 14.78 -2.42
CA SER A 173 7.15 15.57 -1.30
C SER A 173 5.76 15.06 -0.92
N ILE A 174 5.41 15.23 0.35
CA ILE A 174 4.13 14.84 0.96
C ILE A 174 4.00 13.32 1.19
N GLN A 175 4.75 12.48 0.47
CA GLN A 175 4.88 11.09 0.90
C GLN A 175 5.55 11.03 2.28
N ASP A 176 5.10 10.12 3.14
CA ASP A 176 5.43 10.10 4.57
C ASP A 176 5.06 11.39 5.34
N ASN A 177 4.33 12.33 4.75
CA ASN A 177 4.16 13.69 5.27
C ASN A 177 5.51 14.43 5.47
N LEU A 178 6.47 14.23 4.56
CA LEU A 178 7.74 14.95 4.53
C LEU A 178 7.91 15.70 3.21
N LEU A 179 8.54 16.88 3.25
CA LEU A 179 8.97 17.61 2.07
C LEU A 179 10.27 17.02 1.52
N GLU A 180 10.46 17.03 0.20
CA GLU A 180 11.71 16.55 -0.39
C GLU A 180 12.94 17.30 0.11
N TYR A 181 14.06 16.59 0.14
CA TYR A 181 15.40 17.16 0.34
C TYR A 181 15.80 18.12 -0.81
N PRO A 182 16.83 18.96 -0.64
CA PRO A 182 17.33 19.79 -1.73
C PRO A 182 17.95 18.93 -2.83
N HIS A 183 17.58 19.23 -4.07
CA HIS A 183 18.20 18.66 -5.26
C HIS A 183 19.33 19.56 -5.77
N TYR A 184 20.38 18.93 -6.26
CA TYR A 184 21.54 19.60 -6.86
C TYR A 184 21.84 18.94 -8.20
N THR A 185 22.28 19.75 -9.16
CA THR A 185 22.73 19.26 -10.46
C THR A 185 23.99 20.02 -10.87
N ARG A 186 24.59 19.63 -11.98
CA ARG A 186 25.80 20.25 -12.52
C ARG A 186 25.54 21.73 -12.85
N PRO A 187 26.54 22.62 -12.67
CA PRO A 187 27.93 22.34 -12.24
C PRO A 187 28.10 22.19 -10.72
N GLU A 188 29.22 21.60 -10.27
CA GLU A 188 29.51 21.35 -8.85
C GLU A 188 29.64 22.64 -8.00
N VAL A 189 30.12 23.72 -8.61
CA VAL A 189 30.22 25.04 -7.97
C VAL A 189 29.50 26.05 -8.84
N TRP A 190 28.49 26.71 -8.28
CA TRP A 190 27.78 27.82 -8.92
C TRP A 190 27.81 29.04 -8.02
N LYS A 191 28.41 30.14 -8.49
CA LYS A 191 28.58 31.39 -7.72
C LYS A 191 29.21 31.17 -6.33
N ASN A 192 30.31 30.44 -6.28
CA ASN A 192 31.02 30.05 -5.04
C ASN A 192 30.16 29.23 -4.05
N ARG A 193 29.05 28.63 -4.50
CA ARG A 193 28.24 27.69 -3.72
C ARG A 193 28.49 26.28 -4.23
N GLN A 194 29.08 25.45 -3.38
CA GLN A 194 29.41 24.08 -3.71
C GLN A 194 28.23 23.14 -3.41
N VAL A 195 28.06 22.11 -4.23
CA VAL A 195 27.20 20.97 -3.94
C VAL A 195 27.70 20.27 -2.66
N PRO A 196 26.81 19.84 -1.73
CA PRO A 196 27.22 19.13 -0.52
C PRO A 196 28.14 17.94 -0.83
N GLU A 197 29.30 17.88 -0.16
CA GLU A 197 30.33 16.88 -0.46
C GLU A 197 29.84 15.43 -0.37
N VAL A 198 28.87 15.15 0.51
CA VAL A 198 28.28 13.82 0.66
C VAL A 198 27.63 13.32 -0.63
N LEU A 199 27.10 14.23 -1.47
CA LEU A 199 26.50 13.91 -2.76
C LEU A 199 27.53 13.64 -3.86
N LEU A 200 28.79 14.03 -3.65
CA LEU A 200 29.88 13.87 -4.63
C LEU A 200 30.65 12.55 -4.43
N LYS A 201 30.59 11.96 -3.23
CA LYS A 201 31.42 10.80 -2.84
C LYS A 201 30.82 9.43 -3.18
N GLY A 202 29.60 9.37 -3.72
CA GLY A 202 28.96 8.12 -4.18
C GLY A 202 28.58 7.11 -3.09
N ASP A 203 28.69 7.46 -1.80
CA ASP A 203 28.29 6.57 -0.70
C ASP A 203 26.76 6.60 -0.52
N HIS A 204 26.08 5.63 -1.16
CA HIS A 204 24.62 5.56 -1.16
C HIS A 204 23.98 5.59 0.23
N LYS A 205 24.62 4.97 1.25
CA LYS A 205 24.07 4.95 2.62
C LYS A 205 24.15 6.33 3.25
N LYS A 206 25.29 7.02 3.11
CA LYS A 206 25.45 8.39 3.61
C LYS A 206 24.55 9.37 2.86
N ILE A 207 24.40 9.20 1.55
CA ILE A 207 23.50 10.01 0.72
C ILE A 207 22.05 9.84 1.19
N GLN A 208 21.58 8.60 1.41
CA GLN A 208 20.21 8.36 1.89
C GLN A 208 19.99 8.94 3.29
N ALA A 209 20.95 8.78 4.21
CA ALA A 209 20.89 9.37 5.54
C ALA A 209 20.81 10.91 5.48
N TRP A 210 21.66 11.54 4.66
CA TRP A 210 21.64 12.99 4.46
C TRP A 210 20.33 13.47 3.83
N ARG A 211 19.79 12.76 2.84
CA ARG A 211 18.50 13.07 2.21
C ARG A 211 17.36 13.06 3.23
N MET A 212 17.33 12.04 4.09
CA MET A 212 16.33 11.94 5.15
C MET A 212 16.45 13.09 6.16
N GLU A 213 17.67 13.39 6.60
CA GLU A 213 17.94 14.49 7.53
C GLU A 213 17.49 15.85 6.95
N GLN A 214 17.82 16.13 5.69
CA GLN A 214 17.42 17.37 5.03
C GLN A 214 15.90 17.45 4.78
N SER A 215 15.26 16.32 4.49
CA SER A 215 13.81 16.24 4.33
C SER A 215 13.10 16.57 5.65
N LEU A 216 13.53 15.95 6.76
CA LEU A 216 13.02 16.24 8.10
C LEU A 216 13.20 17.71 8.47
N GLU A 217 14.41 18.24 8.27
CA GLU A 217 14.73 19.63 8.61
C GLU A 217 13.90 20.62 7.79
N ARG A 218 13.77 20.41 6.48
CA ARG A 218 12.94 21.27 5.63
C ARG A 218 11.47 21.21 6.02
N THR A 219 10.96 20.03 6.33
CA THR A 219 9.57 19.84 6.77
C THR A 219 9.34 20.59 8.08
N ARG A 220 10.23 20.42 9.06
CA ARG A 220 10.19 21.13 10.33
C ARG A 220 10.16 22.66 10.16
N GLN A 221 10.94 23.20 9.23
CA GLN A 221 11.02 24.63 8.98
C GLN A 221 9.81 25.20 8.22
N ARG A 222 9.29 24.46 7.22
CA ARG A 222 8.31 25.02 6.25
C ARG A 222 6.89 24.51 6.42
N ARG A 223 6.73 23.28 6.90
CA ARG A 223 5.46 22.57 7.04
C ARG A 223 5.46 21.71 8.32
N PRO A 224 5.59 22.33 9.51
CA PRO A 224 5.58 21.60 10.77
C PRO A 224 4.28 20.79 10.96
N ASP A 225 3.17 21.25 10.37
CA ASP A 225 1.88 20.54 10.32
C ASP A 225 1.96 19.18 9.60
N LEU A 226 2.86 19.02 8.62
CA LEU A 226 3.13 17.74 7.98
C LEU A 226 4.01 16.86 8.87
N LEU A 227 4.99 17.44 9.55
CA LEU A 227 5.86 16.69 10.46
C LEU A 227 5.08 16.07 11.62
N GLU A 228 4.09 16.78 12.18
CA GLU A 228 3.15 16.23 13.18
C GLU A 228 2.35 15.04 12.64
N LYS A 229 2.14 15.02 11.32
CA LYS A 229 1.48 13.93 10.60
C LYS A 229 2.44 12.85 10.12
N ASN A 230 3.75 13.02 10.23
CA ASN A 230 4.71 11.97 9.91
C ASN A 230 4.52 10.80 10.89
N ARG A 231 4.50 9.57 10.37
CA ARG A 231 4.32 8.35 11.17
C ARG A 231 5.42 7.36 10.79
N PRO A 232 6.41 7.12 11.66
CA PRO A 232 7.41 6.11 11.41
C PRO A 232 6.75 4.73 11.29
N VAL A 233 7.07 4.01 10.21
CA VAL A 233 6.57 2.65 9.98
C VAL A 233 7.68 1.65 10.26
N THR A 234 7.41 0.71 11.17
CA THR A 234 8.32 -0.40 11.46
C THR A 234 7.66 -1.71 11.08
N THR A 235 8.33 -2.46 10.22
CA THR A 235 7.91 -3.80 9.80
C THR A 235 8.71 -4.86 10.52
N VAL A 236 8.03 -5.60 11.39
CA VAL A 236 8.56 -6.70 12.17
C VAL A 236 8.09 -8.00 11.53
N PHE A 237 9.02 -8.85 11.13
CA PHE A 237 8.68 -10.12 10.48
C PHE A 237 9.43 -11.31 11.05
N PHE A 238 8.76 -12.45 11.13
CA PHE A 238 9.41 -13.76 11.22
C PHE A 238 9.36 -14.40 9.84
N SER A 239 10.49 -14.74 9.21
CA SER A 239 10.48 -15.33 7.85
C SER A 239 11.62 -16.33 7.62
N PRO A 240 11.51 -17.55 8.17
CA PRO A 240 12.50 -18.61 7.98
C PRO A 240 12.79 -18.97 6.52
N THR A 241 11.80 -18.80 5.64
CA THR A 241 11.86 -19.20 4.22
C THR A 241 12.03 -18.02 3.26
N GLY A 242 11.92 -16.77 3.75
CA GLY A 242 12.03 -15.53 2.97
C GLY A 242 10.71 -15.01 2.37
N GLY A 243 9.71 -15.87 2.15
CA GLY A 243 8.46 -15.46 1.49
C GLY A 243 7.67 -14.39 2.26
N THR A 244 7.49 -14.58 3.57
CA THR A 244 6.81 -13.59 4.44
C THR A 244 7.52 -12.24 4.43
N ARG A 245 8.86 -12.24 4.47
CA ARG A 245 9.66 -11.01 4.41
C ARG A 245 9.38 -10.26 3.12
N ARG A 246 9.42 -10.96 1.97
CA ARG A 246 9.15 -10.34 0.66
C ARG A 246 7.76 -9.71 0.58
N ALA A 247 6.72 -10.42 1.04
CA ALA A 247 5.36 -9.87 1.05
C ALA A 247 5.23 -8.64 1.98
N ALA A 248 5.86 -8.70 3.16
CA ALA A 248 5.85 -7.60 4.12
C ALA A 248 6.62 -6.37 3.61
N GLU A 249 7.78 -6.56 2.98
CA GLU A 249 8.57 -5.47 2.39
C GLU A 249 7.76 -4.76 1.28
N ILE A 250 7.19 -5.50 0.33
CA ILE A 250 6.34 -4.94 -0.75
C ILE A 250 5.18 -4.12 -0.18
N PHE A 251 4.46 -4.67 0.80
CA PHE A 251 3.35 -3.95 1.42
C PHE A 251 3.80 -2.66 2.13
N THR A 252 4.94 -2.73 2.82
CA THR A 252 5.48 -1.59 3.56
C THR A 252 5.91 -0.46 2.61
N GLU A 253 6.45 -0.79 1.44
CA GLU A 253 6.84 0.18 0.41
C GLU A 253 5.64 0.99 -0.13
N TYR A 254 4.42 0.43 -0.12
CA TYR A 254 3.20 1.19 -0.45
C TYR A 254 2.75 2.13 0.67
N LEU A 255 3.20 1.91 1.90
CA LEU A 255 2.86 2.74 3.06
C LEU A 255 3.88 3.84 3.32
N THR A 256 5.17 3.56 3.10
CA THR A 256 6.25 4.50 3.43
C THR A 256 7.47 4.38 2.52
N GLN A 257 8.19 5.49 2.36
CA GLN A 257 9.49 5.52 1.67
C GLN A 257 10.65 5.21 2.61
N ASN A 258 10.41 5.27 3.93
CA ASN A 258 11.44 5.16 4.96
C ASN A 258 11.16 4.02 5.97
N PRO A 259 10.99 2.78 5.49
CA PRO A 259 10.65 1.66 6.35
C PRO A 259 11.79 1.26 7.29
N ARG A 260 11.45 0.92 8.53
CA ARG A 260 12.36 0.26 9.47
C ARG A 260 12.04 -1.22 9.52
N TYR A 261 13.03 -2.09 9.32
CA TYR A 261 12.83 -3.54 9.33
C TYR A 261 13.43 -4.21 10.56
N MET A 262 12.68 -5.15 11.14
CA MET A 262 13.13 -5.99 12.24
C MET A 262 12.88 -7.47 11.95
N ASP A 263 13.96 -8.23 11.82
CA ASP A 263 13.93 -9.64 11.46
C ASP A 263 13.91 -10.54 12.70
N LEU A 264 12.71 -10.90 13.18
CA LEU A 264 12.50 -11.82 14.30
C LEU A 264 12.93 -13.25 13.98
N THR A 265 13.31 -13.58 12.74
CA THR A 265 13.99 -14.85 12.44
C THR A 265 15.32 -14.93 13.21
N ARG A 266 15.92 -13.77 13.51
CA ARG A 266 17.15 -13.65 14.32
C ARG A 266 16.81 -13.66 15.81
N ARG A 267 17.19 -14.73 16.49
CA ARG A 267 16.98 -14.94 17.94
C ARG A 267 17.38 -13.75 18.81
N LYS A 268 18.54 -13.12 18.52
CA LYS A 268 19.04 -11.96 19.27
C LYS A 268 18.05 -10.79 19.26
N LEU A 269 17.34 -10.59 18.15
CA LEU A 269 16.35 -9.52 18.02
C LEU A 269 15.05 -9.85 18.75
N ARG A 270 14.64 -11.13 18.81
CA ARG A 270 13.48 -11.57 19.62
C ARG A 270 13.65 -11.36 21.11
N LYS A 271 14.89 -11.34 21.62
CA LYS A 271 15.17 -11.10 23.05
C LYS A 271 15.22 -9.61 23.40
N LYS A 272 15.36 -8.73 22.41
CA LYS A 272 15.46 -7.28 22.64
C LYS A 272 14.06 -6.71 22.75
N LYS A 273 13.75 -6.05 23.88
CA LYS A 273 12.49 -5.34 24.07
C LYS A 273 12.46 -4.08 23.20
N HIS A 274 11.31 -3.81 22.58
CA HIS A 274 11.06 -2.66 21.74
C HIS A 274 9.74 -2.01 22.13
N ARG A 275 9.76 -0.69 22.29
CA ARG A 275 8.56 0.11 22.57
C ARG A 275 8.19 0.90 21.33
N PHE A 276 6.90 1.08 21.12
CA PHE A 276 6.33 1.87 20.05
C PHE A 276 5.37 2.88 20.64
N SER A 277 5.44 4.11 20.15
CA SER A 277 4.53 5.17 20.56
C SER A 277 3.20 5.11 19.82
N SER A 278 2.18 5.84 20.29
CA SER A 278 0.90 5.99 19.59
C SER A 278 1.04 6.70 18.23
N GLY A 279 2.16 7.41 18.01
CA GLY A 279 2.53 8.09 16.77
C GLY A 279 3.20 7.21 15.71
N GLU A 280 3.46 5.92 16.00
CA GLU A 280 4.13 4.98 15.08
C GLU A 280 3.14 3.99 14.44
N LEU A 281 3.54 3.31 13.36
CA LEU A 281 2.80 2.19 12.77
C LEU A 281 3.66 0.92 12.84
N LEU A 282 3.09 -0.16 13.37
CA LEU A 282 3.69 -1.48 13.34
C LEU A 282 3.07 -2.33 12.21
N ILE A 283 3.89 -2.90 11.33
CA ILE A 283 3.48 -4.00 10.46
C ILE A 283 4.06 -5.30 11.02
N ALA A 284 3.22 -6.20 11.50
CA ALA A 284 3.63 -7.47 12.09
C ALA A 284 3.33 -8.63 11.12
N ALA A 285 4.36 -9.32 10.63
CA ALA A 285 4.21 -10.38 9.64
C ALA A 285 4.76 -11.73 10.12
N ALA A 286 3.98 -12.80 9.93
CA ALA A 286 4.39 -14.16 10.25
C ALA A 286 3.92 -15.16 9.18
N PRO A 287 4.68 -16.25 8.95
CA PRO A 287 4.24 -17.37 8.15
C PRO A 287 3.22 -18.22 8.90
N VAL A 288 2.42 -18.95 8.15
CA VAL A 288 1.47 -19.92 8.68
C VAL A 288 2.09 -21.32 8.68
N TYR A 289 2.04 -22.01 9.83
CA TYR A 289 2.48 -23.39 9.97
C TYR A 289 1.30 -24.24 10.44
N GLY A 290 0.78 -25.10 9.56
CA GLY A 290 -0.38 -25.94 9.89
C GLY A 290 -1.68 -25.18 10.14
N GLY A 291 -1.78 -23.91 9.73
CA GLY A 291 -2.91 -23.03 10.06
C GLY A 291 -2.72 -22.22 11.34
N GLN A 292 -1.55 -22.33 11.98
CA GLN A 292 -1.27 -21.65 13.25
C GLN A 292 0.02 -20.82 13.16
N LEU A 293 0.11 -19.83 14.04
CA LEU A 293 1.32 -19.06 14.28
C LEU A 293 2.43 -19.99 14.81
N PRO A 294 3.68 -19.89 14.31
CA PRO A 294 4.77 -20.75 14.74
C PRO A 294 5.00 -20.68 16.25
N VAL A 295 5.05 -21.85 16.88
CA VAL A 295 5.48 -21.98 18.27
C VAL A 295 7.01 -21.96 18.30
N VAL A 296 7.55 -21.02 19.06
CA VAL A 296 8.98 -20.79 19.22
C VAL A 296 9.27 -20.51 20.68
N GLU A 297 10.49 -20.82 21.13
CA GLU A 297 10.90 -20.69 22.55
C GLU A 297 10.68 -19.27 23.11
N GLU A 298 11.00 -18.24 22.32
CA GLU A 298 10.61 -16.86 22.61
C GLU A 298 9.38 -16.49 21.76
N PRO A 299 8.15 -16.45 22.33
CA PRO A 299 6.92 -16.28 21.56
C PRO A 299 7.00 -15.07 20.63
N LEU A 300 6.60 -15.25 19.37
CA LEU A 300 6.60 -14.15 18.39
C LEU A 300 5.80 -12.96 18.92
N PHE A 301 6.36 -11.76 18.72
CA PHE A 301 5.84 -10.45 19.13
C PHE A 301 5.84 -10.15 20.63
N SER A 302 6.19 -11.09 21.50
CA SER A 302 6.25 -10.88 22.97
C SER A 302 7.30 -9.84 23.41
N ASN A 303 8.22 -9.47 22.53
CA ASN A 303 9.25 -8.47 22.78
C ASN A 303 8.87 -7.06 22.34
N LEU A 304 7.66 -6.87 21.82
CA LEU A 304 7.13 -5.59 21.36
C LEU A 304 6.11 -5.06 22.38
N GLN A 305 6.10 -3.76 22.61
CA GLN A 305 5.13 -3.09 23.49
C GLN A 305 4.62 -1.82 22.79
N GLY A 306 3.32 -1.69 22.62
CA GLY A 306 2.63 -0.48 22.17
C GLY A 306 1.95 0.26 23.32
N GLU A 307 1.50 1.48 23.04
CA GLU A 307 0.76 2.37 23.97
C GLU A 307 -0.53 2.90 23.32
N GLY A 308 -1.33 2.00 22.75
CA GLY A 308 -2.40 2.37 21.82
C GLY A 308 -1.87 2.59 20.40
N THR A 309 -0.74 1.94 20.08
CA THR A 309 -0.08 2.04 18.77
C THR A 309 -0.88 1.28 17.71
N PRO A 310 -1.25 1.89 16.58
CA PRO A 310 -1.91 1.17 15.50
C PRO A 310 -0.96 0.13 14.88
N CYS A 311 -1.49 -1.04 14.55
CA CYS A 311 -0.76 -2.08 13.86
C CYS A 311 -1.56 -2.72 12.72
N VAL A 312 -0.83 -3.28 11.75
CA VAL A 312 -1.37 -4.13 10.70
C VAL A 312 -0.74 -5.51 10.82
N ILE A 313 -1.56 -6.56 10.80
CA ILE A 313 -1.08 -7.94 10.91
C ILE A 313 -1.11 -8.65 9.56
N MET A 314 -0.12 -9.51 9.33
CA MET A 314 0.05 -10.21 8.06
C MET A 314 0.37 -11.70 8.26
N ALA A 315 -0.55 -12.57 7.86
CA ALA A 315 -0.37 -14.02 7.90
C ALA A 315 -0.05 -14.57 6.50
N ALA A 316 1.23 -14.74 6.20
CA ALA A 316 1.67 -15.22 4.89
C ALA A 316 1.58 -16.74 4.78
N TYR A 317 0.94 -17.26 3.74
CA TYR A 317 0.68 -18.70 3.61
C TYR A 317 0.91 -19.22 2.19
N GLY A 318 1.27 -20.50 2.07
CA GLY A 318 1.57 -21.15 0.79
C GLY A 318 0.39 -21.91 0.17
N ASN A 319 -0.80 -21.33 0.21
CA ASN A 319 -2.04 -21.80 -0.42
C ASN A 319 -2.95 -22.81 0.35
N ARG A 320 -2.54 -23.33 1.52
CA ARG A 320 -3.43 -24.20 2.36
C ARG A 320 -4.63 -23.42 2.91
N HIS A 321 -4.38 -22.56 3.89
CA HIS A 321 -5.25 -21.54 4.50
C HIS A 321 -4.43 -20.88 5.63
N TYR A 322 -4.81 -19.69 6.10
CA TYR A 322 -4.17 -19.04 7.27
C TYR A 322 -4.76 -19.47 8.63
N ASP A 323 -5.93 -20.11 8.60
CA ASP A 323 -6.79 -20.57 9.70
C ASP A 323 -6.81 -19.60 10.88
N ASP A 324 -6.09 -19.95 11.95
CA ASP A 324 -6.14 -19.29 13.25
C ASP A 324 -5.05 -18.21 13.39
N THR A 325 -4.12 -18.14 12.44
CA THR A 325 -2.90 -17.34 12.56
C THR A 325 -3.20 -15.85 12.74
N LEU A 326 -4.17 -15.30 12.00
CA LEU A 326 -4.56 -13.88 12.14
C LEU A 326 -5.12 -13.59 13.54
N ALA A 327 -6.04 -14.42 14.04
CA ALA A 327 -6.60 -14.28 15.39
C ALA A 327 -5.52 -14.40 16.48
N GLN A 328 -4.59 -15.36 16.35
CA GLN A 328 -3.46 -15.53 17.27
C GLN A 328 -2.54 -14.31 17.27
N MET A 329 -2.22 -13.75 16.09
CA MET A 329 -1.39 -12.55 15.97
C MET A 329 -2.08 -11.33 16.58
N LYS A 330 -3.37 -11.15 16.27
CA LYS A 330 -4.19 -10.07 16.80
C LYS A 330 -4.19 -10.09 18.34
N LYS A 331 -4.58 -11.22 18.94
CA LYS A 331 -4.64 -11.37 20.40
C LYS A 331 -3.31 -10.99 21.06
N ARG A 332 -2.19 -11.55 20.58
CA ARG A 332 -0.86 -11.26 21.13
C ARG A 332 -0.49 -9.80 21.05
N LEU A 333 -0.74 -9.13 19.94
CA LEU A 333 -0.39 -7.72 19.77
C LEU A 333 -1.31 -6.81 20.59
N GLU A 334 -2.60 -7.09 20.67
CA GLU A 334 -3.52 -6.30 21.49
C GLU A 334 -3.20 -6.40 22.99
N GLU A 335 -2.83 -7.58 23.47
CA GLU A 335 -2.31 -7.78 24.83
C GLU A 335 -1.01 -6.99 25.10
N GLN A 336 -0.23 -6.69 24.05
CA GLN A 336 0.96 -5.84 24.13
C GLN A 336 0.65 -4.35 23.89
N GLY A 337 -0.62 -3.93 23.89
CA GLY A 337 -1.01 -2.52 23.78
C GLY A 337 -1.03 -1.96 22.35
N PHE A 338 -1.15 -2.82 21.33
CA PHE A 338 -1.39 -2.38 19.95
C PHE A 338 -2.88 -2.39 19.61
N ILE A 339 -3.28 -1.65 18.58
CA ILE A 339 -4.65 -1.63 18.03
C ILE A 339 -4.59 -2.13 16.59
N CYS A 340 -5.21 -3.28 16.31
CA CYS A 340 -5.18 -3.91 14.98
C CYS A 340 -6.08 -3.15 13.99
N ILE A 341 -5.55 -2.20 13.24
CA ILE A 341 -6.32 -1.39 12.29
C ILE A 341 -6.44 -2.03 10.90
N GLY A 342 -5.88 -3.21 10.71
CA GLY A 342 -6.06 -4.00 9.48
C GLY A 342 -5.34 -5.33 9.52
N ALA A 343 -5.84 -6.28 8.74
CA ALA A 343 -5.21 -7.58 8.58
C ALA A 343 -5.19 -8.03 7.12
N ILE A 344 -4.16 -8.77 6.73
CA ILE A 344 -4.03 -9.31 5.37
C ILE A 344 -3.40 -10.70 5.38
N ALA A 345 -3.87 -11.56 4.48
CA ALA A 345 -3.34 -12.89 4.28
C ALA A 345 -2.73 -13.03 2.88
N PRO A 346 -1.45 -12.67 2.67
CA PRO A 346 -0.80 -12.78 1.38
C PRO A 346 -0.40 -14.22 1.06
N VAL A 347 -0.52 -14.60 -0.21
CA VAL A 347 -0.04 -15.90 -0.71
C VAL A 347 1.44 -15.78 -1.06
N ILE A 348 2.24 -16.75 -0.61
CA ILE A 348 3.69 -16.82 -0.84
C ILE A 348 4.08 -18.21 -1.37
N PRO A 349 5.27 -18.37 -1.99
CA PRO A 349 5.71 -19.67 -2.48
C PRO A 349 5.87 -20.66 -1.33
N HIS A 350 5.32 -21.86 -1.49
CA HIS A 350 5.43 -22.92 -0.50
C HIS A 350 6.81 -23.58 -0.56
N ILE A 351 7.39 -23.93 0.59
CA ILE A 351 8.75 -24.50 0.63
C ILE A 351 8.84 -25.92 0.04
N TYR A 352 7.80 -26.72 0.19
CA TYR A 352 7.79 -28.13 -0.27
C TYR A 352 7.20 -28.35 -1.66
N SER A 353 6.55 -27.35 -2.25
CA SER A 353 5.93 -27.51 -3.57
C SER A 353 6.37 -26.36 -4.46
N PRO A 354 6.91 -26.64 -5.66
CA PRO A 354 7.25 -25.61 -6.64
C PRO A 354 6.01 -25.03 -7.34
N VAL A 355 4.82 -25.59 -7.10
CA VAL A 355 3.56 -25.16 -7.74
C VAL A 355 2.77 -24.23 -6.82
N LEU A 356 2.72 -24.53 -5.51
CA LEU A 356 1.92 -23.77 -4.57
C LEU A 356 2.49 -22.37 -4.32
N GLY A 357 1.67 -21.35 -4.61
CA GLY A 357 2.07 -19.94 -4.48
C GLY A 357 3.24 -19.55 -5.39
N LYS A 358 3.49 -20.33 -6.45
CA LYS A 358 4.56 -20.07 -7.41
C LYS A 358 4.42 -18.64 -7.96
N ASP A 359 5.53 -17.92 -8.02
CA ASP A 359 5.64 -16.54 -8.53
C ASP A 359 4.84 -15.47 -7.76
N ARG A 360 4.19 -15.82 -6.63
CA ARG A 360 3.44 -14.90 -5.77
C ARG A 360 4.35 -14.20 -4.73
N PRO A 361 4.12 -12.93 -4.35
CA PRO A 361 3.12 -12.02 -4.89
C PRO A 361 3.36 -11.64 -6.35
N ASP A 362 2.34 -11.82 -7.18
CA ASP A 362 2.31 -11.43 -8.59
C ASP A 362 1.71 -10.02 -8.75
N GLU A 363 1.45 -9.59 -9.99
CA GLU A 363 0.91 -8.26 -10.25
C GLU A 363 -0.50 -8.08 -9.67
N GLN A 364 -1.34 -9.11 -9.71
CA GLN A 364 -2.69 -9.04 -9.14
C GLN A 364 -2.62 -8.86 -7.61
N ASP A 365 -1.71 -9.58 -6.94
CA ASP A 365 -1.47 -9.41 -5.52
C ASP A 365 -0.95 -8.03 -5.16
N ARG A 366 -0.05 -7.48 -5.98
CA ARG A 366 0.48 -6.12 -5.79
C ARG A 366 -0.63 -5.08 -5.83
N GLN A 367 -1.60 -5.23 -6.73
CA GLN A 367 -2.76 -4.34 -6.76
C GLN A 367 -3.64 -4.47 -5.52
N ILE A 368 -3.82 -5.68 -4.98
CA ILE A 368 -4.54 -5.90 -3.71
C ILE A 368 -3.78 -5.24 -2.54
N LEU A 369 -2.46 -5.46 -2.46
CA LEU A 369 -1.59 -4.87 -1.43
C LEU A 369 -1.60 -3.35 -1.49
N LYS A 370 -1.54 -2.77 -2.70
CA LYS A 370 -1.62 -1.32 -2.92
C LYS A 370 -2.97 -0.76 -2.46
N ARG A 371 -4.09 -1.40 -2.85
CA ARG A 371 -5.44 -1.03 -2.39
C ARG A 371 -5.56 -1.07 -0.88
N PHE A 372 -5.05 -2.14 -0.26
CA PHE A 372 -5.05 -2.28 1.18
C PHE A 372 -4.19 -1.20 1.86
N ALA A 373 -3.04 -0.83 1.29
CA ALA A 373 -2.21 0.25 1.84
C ALA A 373 -2.93 1.60 1.85
N VAL A 374 -3.69 1.93 0.79
CA VAL A 374 -4.52 3.16 0.76
C VAL A 374 -5.61 3.11 1.83
N GLU A 375 -6.28 1.98 2.00
CA GLU A 375 -7.27 1.81 3.08
C GLU A 375 -6.65 2.01 4.47
N ILE A 376 -5.45 1.48 4.71
CA ILE A 376 -4.70 1.73 5.96
C ILE A 376 -4.37 3.23 6.11
N LYS A 377 -3.94 3.93 5.05
CA LYS A 377 -3.72 5.39 5.11
C LYS A 377 -4.99 6.14 5.51
N LYS A 378 -6.15 5.77 4.95
CA LYS A 378 -7.46 6.35 5.33
C LYS A 378 -7.80 6.08 6.79
N ARG A 379 -7.62 4.85 7.27
CA ARG A 379 -7.83 4.48 8.69
C ARG A 379 -6.87 5.24 9.62
N LEU A 380 -5.64 5.51 9.17
CA LEU A 380 -4.68 6.32 9.91
C LEU A 380 -5.06 7.80 9.99
N GLU A 381 -5.55 8.38 8.90
CA GLU A 381 -6.07 9.75 8.88
C GLU A 381 -7.28 9.89 9.81
N LYS A 382 -8.25 8.99 9.68
CA LYS A 382 -9.47 8.99 10.50
C LYS A 382 -9.18 8.73 11.99
N GLY A 383 -8.32 7.76 12.28
CA GLY A 383 -8.02 7.37 13.65
C GLY A 383 -7.23 8.42 14.45
N ARG A 384 -6.62 9.40 13.78
CA ARG A 384 -6.02 10.57 14.44
C ARG A 384 -7.06 11.49 15.07
N THR A 385 -8.20 11.67 14.42
CA THR A 385 -9.26 12.57 14.88
C THR A 385 -10.30 11.84 15.72
N GLU A 386 -10.61 10.59 15.38
CA GLU A 386 -11.71 9.81 15.98
C GLU A 386 -11.25 8.66 16.89
N GLY A 387 -9.94 8.36 16.93
CA GLY A 387 -9.39 7.19 17.61
C GLY A 387 -9.32 5.95 16.72
N PHE A 388 -8.37 5.06 17.01
CA PHE A 388 -8.20 3.81 16.25
C PHE A 388 -9.19 2.74 16.70
N VAL A 389 -9.78 2.05 15.72
CA VAL A 389 -10.71 0.94 15.94
C VAL A 389 -10.07 -0.36 15.47
N SER A 390 -10.15 -1.39 16.31
CA SER A 390 -9.65 -2.72 15.97
C SER A 390 -10.58 -3.42 14.98
N VAL A 391 -10.01 -4.03 13.94
CA VAL A 391 -10.76 -4.74 12.90
C VAL A 391 -11.11 -6.15 13.36
N TRP A 392 -12.23 -6.68 12.87
CA TRP A 392 -12.52 -8.10 13.02
C TRP A 392 -11.55 -8.93 12.17
N VAL A 393 -11.12 -10.08 12.69
CA VAL A 393 -10.31 -11.05 11.93
C VAL A 393 -10.86 -12.47 12.18
N PRO A 394 -10.79 -13.35 11.18
CA PRO A 394 -11.20 -14.75 11.31
C PRO A 394 -10.23 -15.59 12.14
N GLY A 395 -10.72 -16.71 12.65
CA GLY A 395 -9.94 -17.75 13.35
C GLY A 395 -10.14 -17.77 14.86
N ASN A 396 -9.69 -18.84 15.51
CA ASN A 396 -9.65 -18.95 16.96
C ASN A 396 -8.31 -18.41 17.49
N PRO A 397 -8.28 -17.43 18.42
CA PRO A 397 -7.02 -16.93 18.98
C PRO A 397 -6.30 -17.93 19.89
N GLU A 398 -6.99 -18.98 20.37
CA GLU A 398 -6.46 -20.05 21.21
C GLU A 398 -6.87 -21.44 20.68
N PRO A 399 -6.36 -21.84 19.50
CA PRO A 399 -6.68 -23.13 18.92
C PRO A 399 -5.87 -24.24 19.60
N GLU A 400 -6.42 -25.46 19.61
CA GLU A 400 -5.67 -26.65 20.03
C GLU A 400 -4.41 -26.84 19.18
N PRO A 401 -3.23 -27.13 19.76
CA PRO A 401 -1.98 -27.28 19.01
C PRO A 401 -2.07 -28.35 17.93
N LYS A 402 -1.81 -27.99 16.67
CA LYS A 402 -1.77 -28.94 15.57
C LYS A 402 -0.39 -29.60 15.45
N GLN A 403 -0.34 -30.92 15.40
CA GLN A 403 0.90 -31.63 15.05
C GLN A 403 1.17 -31.51 13.55
N MET A 404 2.40 -31.11 13.21
CA MET A 404 2.85 -31.07 11.82
C MET A 404 3.18 -32.49 11.33
N LYS A 405 2.86 -32.77 10.06
CA LYS A 405 3.35 -33.99 9.41
C LYS A 405 4.90 -33.95 9.41
N PRO A 406 5.56 -35.03 9.87
CA PRO A 406 7.00 -35.06 9.90
C PRO A 406 7.56 -34.99 8.47
N VAL A 407 8.72 -34.34 8.34
CA VAL A 407 9.52 -34.34 7.12
C VAL A 407 10.81 -35.05 7.49
N GLU A 408 11.16 -36.09 6.73
CA GLU A 408 12.39 -36.85 6.94
C GLU A 408 13.59 -35.95 6.67
N LYS A 409 14.58 -35.96 7.56
CA LYS A 409 15.77 -35.11 7.48
C LYS A 409 16.99 -36.01 7.54
N THR A 410 17.94 -35.77 6.66
CA THR A 410 19.18 -36.55 6.59
C THR A 410 20.37 -35.68 6.98
N PHE A 411 21.36 -36.31 7.62
CA PHE A 411 22.63 -35.69 7.98
C PHE A 411 23.77 -36.62 7.61
N ASP A 412 24.65 -36.17 6.72
CA ASP A 412 25.86 -36.88 6.33
C ASP A 412 27.06 -36.26 7.06
N SER A 413 27.55 -36.98 8.07
CA SER A 413 28.69 -36.55 8.87
C SER A 413 30.00 -36.50 8.07
N THR A 414 30.11 -37.28 6.99
CA THR A 414 31.31 -37.33 6.14
C THR A 414 31.47 -36.08 5.28
N LEU A 415 30.35 -35.45 4.90
CA LEU A 415 30.33 -34.18 4.17
C LEU A 415 30.38 -32.96 5.10
N CYS A 416 30.12 -33.15 6.39
CA CYS A 416 30.06 -32.07 7.36
C CYS A 416 31.46 -31.53 7.70
N THR A 417 31.62 -30.21 7.61
CA THR A 417 32.88 -29.52 7.99
C THR A 417 32.84 -28.91 9.39
N ASN A 418 31.80 -29.22 10.17
CA ASN A 418 31.52 -28.61 11.47
C ASN A 418 31.55 -27.07 11.49
N CYS A 419 31.18 -26.41 10.39
CA CYS A 419 31.18 -24.94 10.27
C CYS A 419 30.09 -24.24 11.09
N GLN A 420 29.21 -25.00 11.76
CA GLN A 420 28.11 -24.51 12.62
C GLN A 420 27.07 -23.61 11.93
N ALA A 421 27.13 -23.41 10.61
CA ALA A 421 26.23 -22.52 9.88
C ALA A 421 24.75 -22.91 10.05
N CYS A 422 24.43 -24.19 9.98
CA CYS A 422 23.08 -24.71 10.17
C CYS A 422 22.54 -24.46 11.60
N VAL A 423 23.40 -24.54 12.61
CA VAL A 423 23.06 -24.28 14.01
C VAL A 423 22.80 -22.79 14.21
N GLN A 424 23.74 -21.94 13.76
CA GLN A 424 23.65 -20.49 13.91
C GLN A 424 22.49 -19.86 13.13
N LYS A 425 22.09 -20.46 12.00
CA LYS A 425 20.99 -19.98 11.16
C LYS A 425 19.65 -20.64 11.48
N CYS A 426 19.60 -21.62 12.39
CA CYS A 426 18.33 -22.22 12.81
C CYS A 426 17.47 -21.17 13.55
N PRO A 427 16.27 -20.83 13.05
CA PRO A 427 15.46 -19.76 13.64
C PRO A 427 14.95 -20.08 15.05
N VAL A 428 14.93 -21.37 15.42
CA VAL A 428 14.30 -21.92 16.63
C VAL A 428 15.25 -22.74 17.49
N ASN A 429 16.55 -22.70 17.20
CA ASN A 429 17.55 -23.44 17.96
C ASN A 429 17.27 -24.96 18.03
N ALA A 430 16.72 -25.54 16.96
CA ALA A 430 16.40 -26.96 16.91
C ALA A 430 17.61 -27.85 16.68
N ILE A 431 18.82 -27.31 16.44
CA ILE A 431 20.00 -28.12 16.13
C ILE A 431 20.99 -28.03 17.27
N SER A 432 21.44 -29.19 17.78
CA SER A 432 22.47 -29.28 18.82
C SER A 432 23.79 -28.67 18.34
N GLN A 433 24.46 -27.88 19.19
CA GLN A 433 25.79 -27.36 18.91
C GLN A 433 26.86 -28.47 18.94
N GLU A 434 26.64 -29.46 19.81
CA GLU A 434 27.58 -30.56 20.07
C GLU A 434 27.39 -31.71 19.09
N THR A 435 26.17 -32.24 18.99
CA THR A 435 25.88 -33.45 18.21
C THR A 435 25.43 -33.14 16.78
N LEU A 436 25.07 -31.88 16.47
CA LEU A 436 24.47 -31.46 15.20
C LEU A 436 23.12 -32.13 14.88
N GLU A 437 22.55 -32.90 15.81
CA GLU A 437 21.25 -33.54 15.68
C GLU A 437 20.11 -32.52 15.73
N ILE A 438 19.02 -32.85 15.05
CA ILE A 438 17.81 -32.02 15.01
C ILE A 438 16.84 -32.51 16.09
N ARG A 439 16.44 -31.58 16.95
CA ARG A 439 15.37 -31.72 17.92
C ARG A 439 14.03 -31.52 17.23
N GLU A 440 13.36 -32.63 16.92
CA GLU A 440 12.11 -32.65 16.15
C GLU A 440 10.97 -31.91 16.86
N ASP A 441 10.90 -31.97 18.18
CA ASP A 441 9.95 -31.23 19.02
C ASP A 441 10.05 -29.70 18.86
N ARG A 442 11.21 -29.19 18.42
CA ARG A 442 11.45 -27.76 18.19
C ARG A 442 11.52 -27.37 16.71
N CYS A 443 11.68 -28.33 15.81
CA CYS A 443 11.98 -28.02 14.42
C CYS A 443 10.73 -27.55 13.68
N LEU A 444 10.74 -26.32 13.16
CA LEU A 444 9.64 -25.80 12.35
C LEU A 444 9.53 -26.48 10.98
N ASN A 445 10.50 -27.30 10.57
CA ASN A 445 10.59 -27.81 9.20
C ASN A 445 10.66 -26.65 8.17
N CYS A 446 11.56 -25.69 8.38
CA CYS A 446 11.76 -24.55 7.46
C CYS A 446 12.88 -24.76 6.43
N MET A 447 13.61 -25.88 6.52
CA MET A 447 14.77 -26.26 5.69
C MET A 447 15.86 -25.19 5.52
N SER A 448 15.90 -24.21 6.43
CA SER A 448 16.98 -23.20 6.45
C SER A 448 18.35 -23.85 6.63
N CYS A 449 18.42 -24.91 7.46
CA CYS A 449 19.64 -25.68 7.70
C CYS A 449 20.21 -26.35 6.44
N VAL A 450 19.35 -26.79 5.52
CA VAL A 450 19.72 -27.36 4.23
C VAL A 450 20.20 -26.25 3.30
N LYS A 451 19.43 -25.15 3.19
CA LYS A 451 19.77 -23.99 2.34
C LYS A 451 21.13 -23.37 2.66
N VAL A 452 21.53 -23.34 3.94
CA VAL A 452 22.82 -22.76 4.36
C VAL A 452 23.97 -23.75 4.34
N CYS A 453 23.71 -25.04 4.12
CA CYS A 453 24.74 -26.09 4.12
C CYS A 453 25.45 -26.15 2.76
N LYS A 454 26.59 -25.45 2.64
CA LYS A 454 27.37 -25.38 1.38
C LYS A 454 27.91 -26.74 0.89
N ARG A 455 28.07 -27.72 1.79
CA ARG A 455 28.64 -29.04 1.48
C ARG A 455 27.58 -30.10 1.18
N GLY A 456 26.29 -29.76 1.28
CA GLY A 456 25.21 -30.74 1.09
C GLY A 456 25.10 -31.79 2.22
N ALA A 457 25.78 -31.60 3.35
CA ALA A 457 25.75 -32.51 4.49
C ALA A 457 24.37 -32.60 5.18
N ARG A 458 23.41 -31.74 4.82
CA ARG A 458 22.03 -31.81 5.31
C ARG A 458 21.08 -31.96 4.12
N GLY A 459 20.17 -32.91 4.23
CA GLY A 459 19.11 -33.14 3.25
C GLY A 459 17.75 -33.31 3.94
N TYR A 460 16.73 -33.49 3.11
CA TYR A 460 15.37 -33.79 3.56
C TYR A 460 14.60 -34.49 2.44
N ASP A 461 13.61 -35.30 2.82
CA ASP A 461 12.61 -35.83 1.91
C ASP A 461 11.22 -35.30 2.29
N CYS A 462 10.65 -34.51 1.38
CA CYS A 462 9.31 -33.98 1.51
C CYS A 462 8.33 -34.58 0.48
N SER A 463 8.67 -35.67 -0.20
CA SER A 463 7.90 -36.22 -1.33
C SER A 463 6.44 -36.52 -0.95
N GLN A 464 6.22 -37.19 0.19
CA GLN A 464 4.87 -37.49 0.68
C GLN A 464 4.08 -36.23 1.04
N VAL A 465 4.73 -35.29 1.74
CA VAL A 465 4.10 -34.01 2.12
C VAL A 465 3.77 -33.19 0.88
N ARG A 466 4.67 -33.17 -0.11
CA ARG A 466 4.49 -32.48 -1.39
C ARG A 466 3.31 -33.06 -2.17
N GLN A 467 3.25 -34.38 -2.33
CA GLN A 467 2.13 -35.05 -3.02
C GLN A 467 0.79 -34.72 -2.35
N TYR A 468 0.72 -34.79 -1.01
CA TYR A 468 -0.47 -34.42 -0.26
C TYR A 468 -0.86 -32.94 -0.50
N LEU A 469 0.11 -32.03 -0.44
CA LEU A 469 -0.15 -30.60 -0.60
C LEU A 469 -0.62 -30.27 -2.03
N GLU A 470 0.02 -30.83 -3.05
CA GLU A 470 -0.35 -30.60 -4.45
C GLU A 470 -1.71 -31.22 -4.80
N ALA A 471 -2.04 -32.38 -4.23
CA ALA A 471 -3.33 -33.02 -4.43
C ALA A 471 -4.52 -32.26 -3.80
N ASN A 472 -4.30 -31.59 -2.66
CA ASN A 472 -5.38 -30.97 -1.88
C ASN A 472 -5.46 -29.45 -2.02
N TYR A 473 -4.37 -28.77 -2.39
CA TYR A 473 -4.26 -27.31 -2.31
C TYR A 473 -3.69 -26.65 -3.57
N SER A 474 -3.66 -27.34 -4.71
CA SER A 474 -3.14 -26.79 -5.98
C SER A 474 -3.96 -25.63 -6.55
N VAL A 475 -5.23 -25.50 -6.17
CA VAL A 475 -6.10 -24.40 -6.63
C VAL A 475 -5.63 -23.06 -6.04
N PRO A 476 -5.27 -22.05 -6.87
CA PRO A 476 -4.78 -20.77 -6.37
C PRO A 476 -5.82 -20.05 -5.49
N ARG A 477 -5.38 -19.57 -4.31
CA ARG A 477 -6.17 -18.71 -3.45
C ARG A 477 -5.95 -17.23 -3.74
N LYS A 478 -6.98 -16.45 -3.40
CA LYS A 478 -6.94 -14.99 -3.40
C LYS A 478 -6.37 -14.49 -2.07
N ILE A 479 -5.77 -13.31 -2.10
CA ILE A 479 -5.42 -12.57 -0.88
C ILE A 479 -6.72 -12.09 -0.22
N GLU A 480 -6.80 -12.26 1.09
CA GLU A 480 -7.91 -11.77 1.92
C GLU A 480 -7.44 -10.59 2.76
N VAL A 481 -8.29 -9.58 2.90
CA VAL A 481 -8.03 -8.32 3.62
C VAL A 481 -9.18 -8.05 4.60
N PHE A 482 -8.87 -7.46 5.75
CA PHE A 482 -9.82 -7.15 6.83
C PHE A 482 -9.57 -5.75 7.41
#